data_AF-A0A7K1JAD8-F1
#
_entry.id   AF-A0A7K1JAD8-F1
#
_cell.length_a   1.000
_cell.length_b   1.000
_cell.length_c   1.000
_cell.angle_alpha   90.00
_cell.angle_beta   90.00
_cell.angle_gamma   90.00
#
_symmetry.space_group_name_H-M   'P 1'
#
loop_
_entity.id
_entity.type
_entity.pdbx_description
1 polymer ?
#
loop_
_entity_poly.entity_id
_entity_poly.type
_entity_poly.pdbx_seq_one_letter_code
_entity_poly.pdbx_strand_id
1 'polypeptide(L)'
;MAITASEARKRLFPLIEQVNNDRAPVEITSKNGRAILMAADEWESWQETAYLFRSPENARRLLDAAAALDGGRGLSVEVDTDA
;
A
#
# COMPACT_ATOMS: atom_id res chain seq x y z
N MET A 1 -14.81 -7.69 1.84
CA MET A 1 -15.70 -8.87 1.81
C MET A 1 -14.98 -10.02 2.48
N ALA A 2 -15.67 -10.84 3.30
CA ALA A 2 -15.06 -11.97 4.01
C ALA A 2 -15.52 -13.32 3.42
N ILE A 3 -14.58 -14.24 3.22
CA ILE A 3 -14.84 -15.60 2.73
C ILE A 3 -14.23 -16.64 3.66
N THR A 4 -14.71 -17.87 3.62
CA THR A 4 -14.12 -18.96 4.41
C THR A 4 -12.80 -19.43 3.80
N ALA A 5 -11.89 -19.96 4.61
CA ALA A 5 -10.64 -20.57 4.14
C ALA A 5 -10.86 -21.74 3.16
N SER A 6 -11.96 -22.48 3.32
CA SER A 6 -12.35 -23.54 2.38
C SER A 6 -12.73 -23.00 1.01
N GLU A 7 -13.44 -21.87 0.97
CA GLU A 7 -13.79 -21.18 -0.28
C GLU A 7 -12.56 -20.54 -0.94
N ALA A 8 -11.72 -19.87 -0.13
CA ALA A 8 -10.47 -19.28 -0.59
C ALA A 8 -9.55 -20.33 -1.24
N ARG A 9 -9.43 -21.51 -0.64
CA ARG A 9 -8.64 -22.62 -1.19
C ARG A 9 -9.14 -23.07 -2.57
N LYS A 10 -10.46 -23.14 -2.78
CA LYS A 10 -11.05 -23.57 -4.06
C LYS A 10 -10.82 -22.56 -5.18
N ARG A 11 -10.65 -21.28 -4.84
CA ARG A 11 -10.64 -20.16 -5.79
C ARG A 11 -9.42 -19.27 -5.64
N LEU A 12 -8.29 -19.81 -5.18
CA LEU A 12 -7.12 -19.00 -4.84
C LEU A 12 -6.60 -18.18 -6.03
N PHE A 13 -6.47 -18.79 -7.21
CA PHE A 13 -5.99 -18.08 -8.41
C PHE A 13 -6.92 -16.93 -8.85
N PRO A 14 -8.25 -17.15 -9.03
CA PRO A 14 -9.17 -16.05 -9.28
C PRO A 14 -9.15 -14.96 -8.21
N LEU A 15 -8.97 -15.32 -6.94
CA LEU A 15 -8.89 -14.33 -5.85
C LEU A 15 -7.62 -13.48 -5.93
N ILE A 16 -6.47 -14.08 -6.30
CA ILE A 16 -5.23 -13.32 -6.53
C ILE A 16 -5.44 -12.32 -7.67
N GLU A 17 -5.99 -12.76 -8.80
CA GLU A 17 -6.29 -11.86 -9.92
C GLU A 17 -7.24 -10.74 -9.50
N GLN A 18 -8.29 -11.08 -8.76
CA GLN A 18 -9.26 -10.11 -8.25
C GLN A 18 -8.60 -9.05 -7.37
N VAL A 19 -7.79 -9.43 -6.36
CA VAL A 19 -7.18 -8.43 -5.46
C VAL A 19 -6.16 -7.53 -6.16
N ASN A 20 -5.50 -8.02 -7.22
CA ASN A 20 -4.60 -7.22 -8.04
C ASN A 20 -5.36 -6.24 -8.94
N ASN A 21 -6.48 -6.66 -9.53
CA ASN A 21 -7.27 -5.80 -10.41
C ASN A 21 -8.11 -4.77 -9.64
N ASP A 22 -8.80 -5.21 -8.59
CA ASP A 22 -9.73 -4.38 -7.82
C ASP A 22 -9.00 -3.49 -6.81
N ARG A 23 -7.73 -3.78 -6.51
CA ARG A 23 -6.94 -3.15 -5.44
C ARG A 23 -7.63 -3.18 -4.07
N ALA A 24 -8.49 -4.18 -3.86
CA ALA A 24 -9.30 -4.32 -2.66
C ALA A 24 -8.93 -5.60 -1.88
N PRO A 25 -8.62 -5.51 -0.58
CA PRO A 25 -8.30 -6.69 0.22
C PRO A 25 -9.52 -7.59 0.46
N VAL A 26 -9.28 -8.90 0.46
CA VAL A 26 -10.27 -9.93 0.83
C VAL A 26 -9.88 -10.53 2.18
N GLU A 27 -10.84 -10.58 3.11
CA GLU A 27 -10.64 -11.24 4.39
C GLU A 27 -10.97 -12.74 4.27
N ILE A 28 -10.05 -13.58 4.73
CA ILE A 28 -10.21 -15.04 4.77
C ILE A 28 -10.36 -15.45 6.23
N THR A 29 -11.48 -16.10 6.57
CA THR A 29 -11.78 -16.56 7.93
C THR A 29 -11.74 -18.08 8.05
N SER A 30 -11.30 -18.56 9.21
CA SER A 30 -11.25 -19.97 9.58
C SER A 30 -11.61 -20.16 11.05
N LYS A 31 -11.77 -21.41 11.49
CA LYS A 31 -11.96 -21.73 12.91
C LYS A 31 -10.77 -21.32 13.79
N ASN A 32 -9.58 -21.17 13.20
CA ASN A 32 -8.33 -20.91 13.91
C ASN A 32 -7.85 -19.45 13.75
N GLY A 33 -8.68 -18.57 13.20
CA GLY A 33 -8.34 -17.17 12.99
C GLY A 33 -8.61 -16.69 11.57
N ARG A 34 -8.05 -15.52 11.25
CA ARG A 34 -8.31 -14.75 10.03
C ARG A 34 -7.02 -14.26 9.39
N ALA A 35 -7.06 -14.07 8.08
CA ALA A 35 -5.98 -13.52 7.29
C ALA A 35 -6.53 -12.56 6.23
N ILE A 36 -5.69 -11.65 5.73
CA ILE A 36 -6.02 -10.77 4.61
C ILE A 36 -5.24 -11.23 3.39
N LEU A 37 -5.92 -11.38 2.27
CA LEU A 37 -5.31 -11.49 0.95
C LEU A 37 -5.42 -10.12 0.27
N MET A 38 -4.31 -9.59 -0.21
CA MET A 38 -4.24 -8.33 -0.95
C MET A 38 -3.14 -8.39 -2.01
N ALA A 39 -3.13 -7.42 -2.91
CA ALA A 39 -2.05 -7.29 -3.89
C ALA A 39 -0.71 -7.01 -3.17
N ALA A 40 0.39 -7.53 -3.70
CA ALA A 40 1.69 -7.42 -3.06
C ALA A 40 2.23 -5.98 -3.06
N ASP A 41 2.02 -5.26 -4.17
CA ASP A 41 2.35 -3.85 -4.32
C ASP A 41 1.54 -2.92 -3.40
N GLU A 42 0.27 -3.26 -3.12
CA GLU A 42 -0.53 -2.58 -2.08
C GLU A 42 0.10 -2.77 -0.69
N TRP A 43 0.50 -4.01 -0.36
CA TRP A 43 1.19 -4.29 0.90
C TRP A 43 2.52 -3.51 1.02
N GLU A 44 3.33 -3.52 -0.02
CA GLU A 44 4.60 -2.78 -0.07
C GLU A 44 4.37 -1.27 0.08
N SER A 45 3.36 -0.73 -0.61
CA SER A 45 2.98 0.69 -0.51
C SER A 45 2.56 1.06 0.91
N TRP A 46 1.82 0.18 1.61
CA TRP A 46 1.44 0.40 3.01
C TRP A 46 2.64 0.34 3.95
N GLN A 47 3.57 -0.60 3.72
CA GLN A 47 4.80 -0.70 4.50
C GLN A 47 5.66 0.56 4.35
N GLU A 48 5.83 1.04 3.12
CA GLU A 48 6.59 2.26 2.84
C GLU A 48 5.93 3.49 3.46
N THR A 49 4.61 3.63 3.31
CA THR A 49 3.85 4.73 3.95
C THR A 49 4.02 4.68 5.46
N ALA A 50 3.84 3.51 6.08
CA ALA A 50 4.03 3.36 7.53
C ALA A 50 5.48 3.67 7.95
N TYR A 51 6.47 3.29 7.15
CA TYR A 51 7.87 3.59 7.38
C TYR A 51 8.14 5.10 7.36
N LEU A 52 7.69 5.80 6.32
CA LEU A 52 7.83 7.25 6.18
C LEU A 52 7.16 8.01 7.34
N PHE A 53 6.02 7.52 7.81
CA PHE A 53 5.26 8.16 8.88
C PHE A 53 5.68 7.74 10.30
N ARG A 54 6.61 6.78 10.45
CA ARG A 54 7.03 6.27 11.75
C ARG A 54 7.67 7.33 12.65
N SER A 55 8.36 8.31 12.07
CA SER A 55 8.94 9.45 12.79
C SER A 55 8.03 10.68 12.65
N PRO A 56 7.53 11.27 13.75
CA PRO A 56 6.70 12.46 13.69
C PRO A 56 7.36 13.61 12.92
N GLU A 57 8.67 13.78 13.07
CA GLU A 57 9.42 14.81 12.35
C GLU A 57 9.53 14.50 10.85
N ASN A 58 9.71 13.22 10.48
CA ASN A 58 9.73 12.84 9.06
C ASN A 58 8.36 13.01 8.41
N ALA A 59 7.29 12.61 9.11
CA ALA A 59 5.91 12.81 8.66
C ALA A 59 5.61 14.30 8.44
N ARG A 60 6.00 15.17 9.39
CA ARG A 60 5.86 16.62 9.25
C ARG A 60 6.58 17.15 8.01
N ARG A 61 7.86 16.79 7.83
CA ARG A 61 8.66 17.21 6.67
C ARG A 61 8.04 16.77 5.35
N LEU A 62 7.53 15.54 5.28
CA LEU A 62 6.89 15.00 4.09
C LEU A 62 5.58 15.75 3.75
N LEU A 63 4.73 16.01 4.75
CA LEU A 63 3.49 16.75 4.58
C LEU A 63 3.73 18.22 4.19
N ASP A 64 4.71 18.87 4.82
CA ASP A 64 5.10 20.25 4.48
C ASP A 64 5.61 20.35 3.04
N ALA A 65 6.42 19.37 2.61
CA ALA A 65 6.90 19.29 1.23
C ALA A 65 5.74 19.09 0.23
N ALA A 66 4.81 18.19 0.52
CA ALA A 66 3.62 17.97 -0.32
C ALA A 66 2.79 19.26 -0.45
N ALA A 67 2.50 19.95 0.66
CA ALA A 67 1.76 21.22 0.66
C ALA A 67 2.51 22.36 -0.05
N ALA A 68 3.85 22.35 -0.05
CA ALA A 68 4.65 23.27 -0.83
C ALA A 68 4.51 23.02 -2.34
N LEU A 69 4.54 21.76 -2.77
CA LEU A 69 4.36 21.37 -4.17
C LEU A 69 2.95 21.71 -4.67
N ASP A 70 1.91 21.35 -3.91
CA ASP A 70 0.51 21.67 -4.25
C ASP A 70 0.28 23.19 -4.35
N GLY A 71 1.00 23.96 -3.54
CA GLY A 71 0.99 25.42 -3.56
C GLY A 71 1.91 26.05 -4.60
N GLY A 72 2.54 25.27 -5.49
CA GLY A 72 3.42 25.77 -6.55
C GLY A 72 4.77 26.30 -6.09
N ARG A 73 5.21 25.96 -4.87
CA ARG A 73 6.50 26.38 -4.27
C ARG A 73 7.61 25.35 -4.48
N GLY A 74 7.43 24.41 -5.41
CA GLY A 74 8.47 23.46 -5.80
C GLY A 74 9.64 24.15 -6.50
N LEU A 75 10.86 23.66 -6.28
CA LEU A 75 12.04 24.09 -7.01
C LEU A 75 12.41 23.01 -8.02
N SER A 76 12.45 23.36 -9.31
CA SER A 76 13.04 22.52 -10.35
C SER A 76 14.53 22.78 -10.40
N VAL A 77 15.32 21.74 -10.14
CA VAL A 77 16.78 21.77 -10.22
C VAL A 77 17.19 20.71 -11.21
N GLU A 78 18.08 21.04 -12.16
CA GLU A 78 18.71 20.04 -13.00
C GLU A 78 19.60 19.16 -12.12
N VAL A 79 19.32 17.85 -12.14
CA VAL A 79 20.17 16.87 -11.46
C VAL A 79 21.33 16.57 -12.40
N ASP A 80 22.54 16.91 -11.98
CA ASP A 80 23.75 16.50 -12.69
C ASP A 80 23.89 14.98 -12.56
N THR A 81 23.67 14.27 -13.66
CA THR A 81 23.72 12.80 -13.72
C THR A 81 25.09 12.26 -14.17
N ASP A 82 26.10 13.12 -14.35
CA ASP A 82 27.40 12.74 -14.88
C ASP A 82 28.42 12.26 -13.80
N ALA A 83 27.94 11.75 -12.66
CA ALA A 83 28.76 11.26 -11.54
C ALA A 83 28.70 9.74 -11.33
#